data_AF-A0A2S9JLP6-F1
#
_entry.id   AF-A0A2S9JLP6-F1
#
_cell.length_a   1.000
_cell.length_b   1.000
_cell.length_c   1.000
_cell.angle_alpha   90.00
_cell.angle_beta   90.00
_cell.angle_gamma   90.00
#
_symmetry.space_group_name_H-M   'P 1'
#
loop_
_entity.id
_entity.type
_entity.pdbx_description
1 polymer ?
#
loop_
_entity_poly.entity_id
_entity_poly.type
_entity_poly.pdbx_seq_one_letter_code
_entity_poly.pdbx_strand_id
1 'polypeptide(L)'
;MKIHLQRKNEAVHFEGSSELGNVKVNIDGSESIGGEGKGVRPMELVLMALGSCSVFDLSSILKKQRQIIEDIQVEVEGKRREEVPNIFTHIHITFTLKGQLDEAKVYKAAELAVKKYCSVHDMLAAGGVEITYSLKFA
;
A
#
# COMPACT_ATOMS: atom_id res chain seq x y z
N MET A 1 -3.11 5.82 18.20
CA MET A 1 -2.04 5.02 17.57
C MET A 1 -0.74 5.75 17.76
N LYS A 2 0.29 5.08 18.29
CA LYS A 2 1.63 5.64 18.45
C LYS A 2 2.66 4.68 17.86
N ILE A 3 3.64 5.24 17.16
CA ILE A 3 4.79 4.50 16.61
C ILE A 3 6.08 5.13 17.13
N HIS A 4 7.16 4.37 17.11
CA HIS A 4 8.49 4.78 17.54
C HIS A 4 9.47 4.54 16.40
N LEU A 5 10.40 5.49 16.18
CA LEU A 5 11.51 5.34 15.25
C LEU A 5 12.83 5.43 16.03
N GLN A 6 13.68 4.42 15.86
CA GLN A 6 15.02 4.37 16.45
C GLN A 6 16.05 4.40 15.33
N ARG A 7 16.94 5.38 15.33
CA ARG A 7 18.06 5.47 14.37
C ARG A 7 19.02 4.29 14.57
N LYS A 8 19.54 3.74 13.48
CA LYS A 8 20.43 2.56 13.45
C LYS A 8 21.82 2.82 12.89
N ASN A 9 22.02 3.93 12.18
CA ASN A 9 23.32 4.37 11.70
C ASN A 9 23.52 5.88 11.92
N GLU A 10 24.67 6.40 11.51
CA GLU A 10 25.00 7.84 11.61
C GLU A 10 24.33 8.71 10.54
N ALA A 11 23.44 8.13 9.72
CA ALA A 11 22.75 8.77 8.60
C ALA A 11 21.23 8.53 8.66
N VAL A 12 20.65 7.76 7.74
CA VAL A 12 19.20 7.72 7.49
C VAL A 12 18.55 6.35 7.66
N HIS A 13 19.24 5.38 8.27
CA HIS A 13 18.64 4.08 8.60
C HIS A 13 17.93 4.17 9.95
N PHE A 14 16.64 3.85 9.95
CA PHE A 14 15.78 3.76 11.14
C PHE A 14 15.09 2.41 11.23
N GLU A 15 14.76 2.00 12.45
CA GLU A 15 13.86 0.90 12.74
C GLU A 15 12.57 1.47 13.34
N GLY A 16 11.44 1.13 12.75
CA GLY A 16 10.10 1.48 13.22
C GLY A 16 9.46 0.35 14.01
N SER A 17 8.81 0.70 15.12
CA SER A 17 7.97 -0.20 15.92
C SER A 17 6.63 0.44 16.26
N SER A 18 5.63 -0.39 16.56
CA SER A 18 4.30 0.06 17.00
C SER A 18 3.95 -0.59 18.34
N GLU A 19 3.02 0.01 19.09
CA GLU A 19 2.53 -0.54 20.36
C GLU A 19 1.63 -1.79 20.17
N LEU A 20 1.12 -2.01 18.96
CA LEU A 20 0.14 -3.07 18.66
C LEU A 20 0.78 -4.37 18.14
N GLY A 21 2.07 -4.36 17.82
CA GLY A 21 2.73 -5.50 17.20
C GLY A 21 4.21 -5.59 17.54
N ASN A 22 4.72 -6.81 17.54
CA ASN A 22 6.13 -7.10 17.89
C ASN A 22 7.07 -7.07 16.68
N VAL A 23 6.53 -6.90 15.47
CA VAL A 23 7.32 -6.85 14.24
C VAL A 23 7.82 -5.43 14.01
N LYS A 24 9.12 -5.34 13.71
CA LYS A 24 9.80 -4.09 13.41
C LYS A 24 9.99 -3.94 11.91
N VAL A 25 9.98 -2.70 11.43
CA VAL A 25 10.20 -2.36 10.02
C VAL A 25 11.50 -1.59 9.89
N ASN A 26 12.41 -2.02 9.02
CA ASN A 26 13.58 -1.23 8.67
C ASN A 26 13.22 -0.22 7.58
N ILE A 27 13.54 1.05 7.83
CA ILE A 27 13.29 2.18 6.94
C ILE A 27 14.62 2.82 6.63
N ASP A 28 14.93 3.04 5.36
CA ASP A 28 16.25 3.51 4.95
C ASP A 28 16.16 4.47 3.75
N GLY A 29 17.26 5.12 3.42
CA GLY A 29 17.40 6.05 2.30
C GLY A 29 18.30 5.52 1.18
N SER A 30 18.46 6.30 0.12
CA SER A 30 19.45 6.02 -0.92
C SER A 30 20.88 6.17 -0.38
N GLU A 31 21.83 5.51 -1.04
CA GLU A 31 23.26 5.63 -0.71
C GLU A 31 23.75 7.09 -0.70
N SER A 32 23.21 7.92 -1.59
CA SER A 32 23.54 9.35 -1.71
C SER A 32 23.26 10.17 -0.45
N ILE A 33 22.41 9.69 0.45
CA ILE A 33 22.11 10.34 1.74
C ILE A 33 22.59 9.48 2.93
N GLY A 34 23.51 8.54 2.68
CA GLY A 34 24.08 7.65 3.69
C GLY A 34 23.19 6.45 4.04
N GLY A 35 22.25 6.09 3.17
CA GLY A 35 21.51 4.85 3.30
C GLY A 35 22.35 3.63 2.94
N GLU A 36 21.97 2.47 3.47
CA GLU A 36 22.73 1.22 3.35
C GLU A 36 21.96 0.14 2.58
N GLY A 37 20.78 0.46 2.06
CA GLY A 37 19.90 -0.51 1.39
C GLY A 37 19.28 -1.53 2.34
N LYS A 38 19.27 -1.26 3.65
CA LYS A 38 18.84 -2.21 4.70
C LYS A 38 17.38 -2.07 5.10
N GLY A 39 16.64 -1.18 4.44
CA GLY A 39 15.25 -0.89 4.73
C GLY A 39 14.51 -0.33 3.52
N VAL A 40 13.18 -0.37 3.60
CA VAL A 40 12.29 0.18 2.57
C VAL A 40 12.29 1.70 2.63
N ARG A 41 12.05 2.36 1.49
CA ARG A 41 11.98 3.83 1.46
C ARG A 41 10.66 4.31 2.07
N PRO A 42 10.63 5.50 2.73
CA PRO A 42 9.39 6.03 3.31
C PRO A 42 8.23 6.15 2.31
N MET A 43 8.52 6.56 1.07
CA MET A 43 7.47 6.69 0.03
C MET A 43 6.99 5.33 -0.48
N GLU A 44 7.85 4.32 -0.52
CA GLU A 44 7.45 2.93 -0.84
C GLU A 44 6.56 2.38 0.27
N LEU A 45 6.85 2.69 1.54
CA LEU A 45 6.00 2.32 2.67
C LEU A 45 4.58 2.91 2.56
N VAL A 46 4.44 4.12 2.04
CA VAL A 46 3.11 4.70 1.78
C VAL A 46 2.37 3.90 0.71
N LEU A 47 3.03 3.48 -0.37
CA LEU A 47 2.41 2.63 -1.40
C LEU A 47 2.04 1.24 -0.84
N MET A 48 2.92 0.65 -0.03
CA MET A 48 2.62 -0.62 0.67
C MET A 48 1.43 -0.48 1.62
N ALA A 49 1.33 0.64 2.35
CA ALA A 49 0.19 0.93 3.23
C ALA A 49 -1.12 1.06 2.42
N LEU A 50 -1.10 1.75 1.28
CA LEU A 50 -2.27 1.88 0.41
C LEU A 50 -2.69 0.52 -0.17
N GLY A 51 -1.75 -0.25 -0.72
CA GLY A 51 -2.01 -1.58 -1.28
C GLY A 51 -2.55 -2.55 -0.24
N SER A 52 -1.94 -2.61 0.94
CA SER A 52 -2.37 -3.47 2.03
C SER A 52 -3.74 -3.08 2.61
N CYS A 53 -4.00 -1.79 2.83
CA CYS A 53 -5.31 -1.34 3.28
C CYS A 53 -6.41 -1.71 2.27
N SER A 54 -6.14 -1.54 0.98
CA SER A 54 -7.10 -1.86 -0.09
C SER A 54 -7.34 -3.37 -0.23
N VAL A 55 -6.29 -4.20 -0.14
CA VAL A 55 -6.43 -5.66 -0.29
C VAL A 55 -7.11 -6.30 0.91
N PHE A 56 -6.94 -5.76 2.13
CA PHE A 56 -7.64 -6.24 3.32
C PHE A 56 -9.16 -6.05 3.19
N ASP A 57 -9.59 -4.89 2.72
CA ASP A 57 -11.01 -4.61 2.47
C ASP A 57 -11.57 -5.47 1.35
N LEU A 58 -10.85 -5.58 0.22
CA LEU A 58 -11.24 -6.43 -0.91
C LEU A 58 -11.44 -7.88 -0.46
N SER A 59 -10.45 -8.44 0.25
CA SER A 59 -10.48 -9.81 0.76
C SER A 59 -11.64 -10.03 1.72
N SER A 60 -11.90 -9.07 2.61
CA SER A 60 -13.02 -9.10 3.56
C SER A 60 -14.38 -9.11 2.85
N ILE A 61 -14.56 -8.27 1.82
CA ILE A 61 -15.81 -8.18 1.04
C ILE A 61 -16.05 -9.47 0.25
N LEU A 62 -15.04 -9.95 -0.48
CA LEU A 62 -15.13 -11.18 -1.29
C LEU A 62 -15.44 -12.40 -0.42
N LYS A 63 -14.83 -12.50 0.77
CA LYS A 63 -15.14 -13.54 1.74
C LYS A 63 -16.60 -13.48 2.20
N LYS A 64 -17.14 -12.28 2.50
CA LYS A 64 -18.56 -12.10 2.83
C LYS A 64 -19.49 -12.47 1.67
N GLN A 65 -19.05 -12.25 0.43
CA GLN A 65 -19.73 -12.67 -0.79
C GLN A 65 -19.55 -14.16 -1.13
N ARG A 66 -18.90 -14.93 -0.26
CA ARG A 66 -18.64 -16.38 -0.40
C ARG A 66 -17.85 -16.73 -1.67
N GLN A 67 -16.96 -15.84 -2.09
CA GLN A 67 -16.04 -16.09 -3.19
C GLN A 67 -14.85 -16.93 -2.70
N ILE A 68 -14.36 -17.87 -3.51
CA ILE A 68 -13.23 -18.74 -3.15
C ILE A 68 -11.96 -18.17 -3.78
N ILE A 69 -11.16 -17.50 -2.95
CA ILE A 69 -9.87 -16.93 -3.35
C ILE A 69 -8.79 -17.96 -3.05
N GLU A 70 -8.03 -18.36 -4.08
CA GLU A 70 -6.83 -19.19 -3.93
C GLU A 70 -5.58 -18.34 -3.71
N ASP A 71 -5.45 -17.23 -4.45
CA ASP A 71 -4.35 -16.28 -4.31
C ASP A 71 -4.80 -14.86 -4.65
N ILE A 72 -4.15 -13.87 -4.03
CA ILE A 72 -4.31 -12.45 -4.35
C ILE A 72 -2.96 -11.75 -4.27
N GLN A 73 -2.57 -11.11 -5.36
CA GLN A 73 -1.34 -10.33 -5.47
C GLN A 73 -1.68 -8.88 -5.79
N VAL A 74 -0.88 -7.96 -5.24
CA VAL A 74 -1.09 -6.52 -5.41
C VAL A 74 0.21 -5.86 -5.81
N GLU A 75 0.17 -5.14 -6.92
CA GLU A 75 1.25 -4.26 -7.36
C GLU A 75 0.76 -2.82 -7.27
N VAL A 76 1.59 -1.93 -6.74
CA VAL A 76 1.26 -0.51 -6.57
C VAL A 76 2.36 0.34 -7.17
N GLU A 77 1.99 1.14 -8.15
CA GLU A 77 2.91 2.04 -8.86
C GLU A 77 2.56 3.50 -8.53
N GLY A 78 3.54 4.30 -8.11
CA GLY A 78 3.35 5.71 -7.79
C GLY A 78 4.17 6.62 -8.70
N LYS A 79 3.52 7.60 -9.31
CA LYS A 79 4.18 8.72 -10.00
C LYS A 79 4.21 9.93 -9.09
N ARG A 80 5.35 10.62 -9.07
CA ARG A 80 5.56 11.81 -8.25
C ARG A 80 5.98 12.99 -9.12
N ARG A 81 5.60 14.20 -8.72
CA ARG A 81 6.04 15.44 -9.43
C ARG A 81 7.50 15.73 -9.16
N GLU A 82 8.19 16.41 -10.07
CA GLU A 82 9.60 16.75 -9.90
C GLU A 82 9.85 17.85 -8.84
N GLU A 83 8.88 18.75 -8.67
CA GLU A 83 8.94 19.89 -7.73
C GLU A 83 9.07 19.44 -6.27
N VAL A 84 9.85 20.18 -5.47
CA VAL A 84 9.97 19.95 -4.04
C VAL A 84 8.81 20.64 -3.29
N PRO A 85 8.09 19.95 -2.38
CA PRO A 85 8.23 18.53 -2.06
C PRO A 85 7.66 17.65 -3.16
N ASN A 86 8.44 16.63 -3.52
CA ASN A 86 8.16 15.67 -4.58
C ASN A 86 7.12 14.67 -4.05
N ILE A 87 5.84 15.02 -4.16
CA ILE A 87 4.70 14.22 -3.67
C ILE A 87 4.14 13.35 -4.78
N PHE A 88 3.39 12.30 -4.41
CA PHE A 88 2.61 11.53 -5.38
C PHE A 88 1.59 12.43 -6.08
N THR A 89 1.45 12.23 -7.39
CA THR A 89 0.37 12.85 -8.19
C THR A 89 -0.58 11.78 -8.71
N HIS A 90 -0.06 10.60 -9.03
CA HIS A 90 -0.85 9.47 -9.49
C HIS A 90 -0.37 8.18 -8.82
N ILE A 91 -1.30 7.32 -8.44
CA ILE A 91 -1.01 5.96 -8.00
C ILE A 91 -1.93 4.99 -8.76
N HIS A 92 -1.37 3.89 -9.26
CA HIS A 92 -2.13 2.80 -9.87
C HIS A 92 -1.97 1.52 -9.06
N ILE A 93 -3.08 0.84 -8.78
CA ILE A 93 -3.10 -0.44 -8.06
C ILE A 93 -3.55 -1.55 -9.01
N THR A 94 -2.74 -2.58 -9.20
CA THR A 94 -3.12 -3.78 -9.93
C THR A 94 -3.39 -4.91 -8.96
N PHE A 95 -4.62 -5.44 -8.94
CA PHE A 95 -4.93 -6.67 -8.21
C PHE A 95 -4.96 -7.86 -9.17
N THR A 96 -4.16 -8.87 -8.89
CA THR A 96 -4.20 -10.15 -9.60
C THR A 96 -4.84 -11.18 -8.69
N LEU A 97 -5.98 -11.74 -9.10
CA LEU A 97 -6.74 -12.71 -8.31
C LEU A 97 -6.76 -14.07 -8.99
N LYS A 98 -6.67 -15.12 -8.18
CA LYS A 98 -6.81 -16.51 -8.61
C LYS A 98 -7.87 -17.22 -7.76
N GLY A 99 -8.72 -18.03 -8.39
CA GLY A 99 -9.68 -18.89 -7.71
C GLY A 99 -11.03 -18.98 -8.41
N GLN A 100 -12.04 -19.51 -7.71
CA GLN A 100 -13.43 -19.59 -8.21
C GLN A 100 -14.17 -18.31 -7.84
N LEU A 101 -14.13 -17.33 -8.77
CA LEU A 101 -14.61 -15.98 -8.56
C LEU A 101 -15.66 -15.61 -9.61
N ASP A 102 -16.73 -14.98 -9.15
CA ASP A 102 -17.68 -14.25 -10.00
C ASP A 102 -17.08 -12.86 -10.28
N GLU A 103 -16.66 -12.63 -11.52
CA GLU A 103 -15.99 -11.39 -11.91
C GLU A 103 -16.81 -10.14 -11.54
N ALA A 104 -18.13 -10.14 -11.75
CA ALA A 104 -18.98 -8.99 -11.47
C ALA A 104 -18.98 -8.65 -9.98
N LYS A 105 -18.94 -9.67 -9.11
CA LYS A 105 -18.76 -9.48 -7.67
C LYS A 105 -17.38 -8.94 -7.33
N VAL A 106 -16.33 -9.42 -8.00
CA VAL A 106 -14.95 -8.91 -7.82
C VAL A 106 -14.84 -7.44 -8.22
N TYR A 107 -15.36 -7.04 -9.38
CA TYR A 107 -15.40 -5.65 -9.81
C TYR A 107 -16.08 -4.75 -8.77
N LYS A 108 -17.26 -5.16 -8.28
CA LYS A 108 -18.01 -4.42 -7.27
C LYS A 108 -17.26 -4.36 -5.93
N ALA A 109 -16.61 -5.44 -5.52
CA ALA A 109 -15.84 -5.50 -4.30
C ALA A 109 -14.60 -4.60 -4.36
N ALA A 110 -13.91 -4.57 -5.50
CA ALA A 110 -12.73 -3.72 -5.72
C ALA A 110 -13.09 -2.23 -5.71
N GLU A 111 -14.19 -1.84 -6.37
CA GLU A 111 -14.67 -0.44 -6.34
C GLU A 111 -14.96 0.01 -4.90
N LEU A 112 -15.59 -0.84 -4.09
CA LEU A 112 -15.86 -0.55 -2.68
C LEU A 112 -14.57 -0.51 -1.84
N ALA A 113 -13.66 -1.46 -2.04
CA ALA A 113 -12.42 -1.54 -1.28
C ALA A 113 -11.52 -0.32 -1.55
N VAL A 114 -11.30 0.02 -2.82
CA VAL A 114 -10.38 1.09 -3.20
C VAL A 114 -10.97 2.46 -2.93
N LYS A 115 -12.23 2.74 -3.32
CA LYS A 115 -12.77 4.11 -3.33
C LYS A 115 -13.68 4.47 -2.15
N LYS A 116 -14.03 3.51 -1.29
CA LYS A 116 -15.01 3.76 -0.21
C LYS A 116 -14.54 3.39 1.18
N TYR A 117 -13.77 2.32 1.34
CA TYR A 117 -13.42 1.80 2.67
C TYR A 117 -11.94 1.98 3.04
N CYS A 118 -11.05 2.10 2.05
CA CYS A 118 -9.63 2.27 2.29
C CYS A 118 -9.30 3.67 2.84
N SER A 119 -9.16 3.79 4.16
CA SER A 119 -8.78 5.05 4.82
C SER A 119 -7.48 5.67 4.30
N VAL A 120 -6.51 4.85 3.86
CA VAL A 120 -5.26 5.34 3.24
C VAL A 120 -5.54 5.99 1.88
N HIS A 121 -6.46 5.42 1.08
CA HIS A 121 -6.91 6.03 -0.17
C HIS A 121 -7.51 7.40 0.10
N ASP A 122 -8.47 7.50 1.03
CA ASP A 122 -9.18 8.75 1.32
C ASP A 122 -8.21 9.87 1.73
N MET A 123 -7.21 9.56 2.57
CA MET A 123 -6.19 10.53 2.98
C MET A 123 -5.35 11.04 1.80
N LEU A 124 -4.93 10.13 0.91
CA LEU A 124 -4.11 10.48 -0.26
C LEU A 124 -4.94 11.23 -1.32
N ALA A 125 -6.16 10.77 -1.59
CA ALA A 125 -7.08 11.41 -2.52
C ALA A 125 -7.48 12.81 -2.04
N ALA A 126 -7.74 13.00 -0.74
CA ALA A 126 -7.97 14.33 -0.16
C ALA A 126 -6.74 15.24 -0.28
N GLY A 127 -5.53 14.67 -0.33
CA GLY A 127 -4.29 15.37 -0.64
C GLY A 127 -4.09 15.69 -2.13
N GLY A 128 -5.05 15.35 -3.00
CA GLY A 128 -5.01 15.63 -4.43
C GLY A 128 -4.30 14.57 -5.27
N VAL A 129 -4.06 13.37 -4.73
CA VAL A 129 -3.47 12.26 -5.49
C VAL A 129 -4.55 11.54 -6.29
N GLU A 130 -4.36 11.39 -7.60
CA GLU A 130 -5.24 10.56 -8.43
C GLU A 130 -4.92 9.08 -8.20
N ILE A 131 -5.91 8.29 -7.79
CA ILE A 131 -5.72 6.87 -7.50
C ILE A 131 -6.64 6.04 -8.42
N THR A 132 -6.03 5.16 -9.20
CA THR A 132 -6.72 4.27 -10.13
C THR A 132 -6.40 2.80 -9.82
N TYR A 133 -7.18 1.87 -10.36
CA TYR A 133 -6.91 0.45 -10.18
C TYR A 133 -7.31 -0.40 -11.39
N SER A 134 -6.75 -1.59 -11.48
CA SER A 134 -7.12 -2.62 -12.45
C SER A 134 -7.20 -4.01 -11.81
N LEU A 135 -7.94 -4.92 -12.46
CA LEU A 135 -8.09 -6.32 -12.05
C LEU A 135 -7.52 -7.23 -13.13
N LYS A 136 -6.79 -8.26 -12.70
CA LYS A 136 -6.30 -9.37 -13.53
C LYS A 136 -6.78 -10.68 -12.91
N PHE A 137 -7.15 -11.63 -13.75
CA PHE A 137 -7.55 -12.98 -13.34
C PHE A 137 -6.51 -13.97 -13.87
N ALA A 138 -6.00 -14.83 -12.98
CA ALA A 138 -4.94 -15.80 -13.25
C ALA A 138 -5.44 -17.24 -13.10
#